data_AF-A0A8S9XAF5-F1
#
_entry.id   AF-A0A8S9XAF5-F1
#
_cell.length_a   1.000
_cell.length_b   1.000
_cell.length_c   1.000
_cell.angle_alpha   90.00
_cell.angle_beta   90.00
_cell.angle_gamma   90.00
#
_symmetry.space_group_name_H-M   'P 1'
#
loop_
_entity.id
_entity.type
_entity.pdbx_description
1 polymer ?
#
loop_
_entity_poly.entity_id
_entity_poly.type
_entity_poly.pdbx_seq_one_letter_code
_entity_poly.pdbx_strand_id
1 'polypeptide(L)'
;MIREDMAAELGLQGEKQPLKVRWTDNSIREENESQVVSFSISRVKENAKTFSVYRARTVRQLNLPQQTVNPALLGQSFEHLKDLEISAYKDAKPTILLGEDNWALAIPLKVVHRSWNGPVAIKTRLGWVLHGKIPLHLKGYVKDEVEHQLSQWNGEGDGTSTHDLDEKFVPREKTTDQKKD
;
A
#
# COMPACT_ATOMS: atom_id res chain seq x y z
N MET A 1 -9.21 8.11 -2.93
CA MET A 1 -9.96 8.08 -4.21
C MET A 1 -10.74 6.77 -4.29
N ILE A 2 -11.84 6.75 -5.04
CA ILE A 2 -12.65 5.57 -5.33
C ILE A 2 -13.04 5.60 -6.82
N ARG A 3 -13.12 4.43 -7.47
CA ARG A 3 -13.59 4.38 -8.87
C ARG A 3 -15.06 4.82 -8.95
N GLU A 4 -15.39 5.54 -10.01
CA GLU A 4 -16.72 6.11 -10.24
C GLU A 4 -17.80 5.03 -10.33
N ASP A 5 -17.53 3.92 -11.03
CA ASP A 5 -18.46 2.78 -11.12
C ASP A 5 -18.71 2.13 -9.76
N MET A 6 -17.66 1.96 -8.95
CA MET A 6 -17.75 1.42 -7.59
C MET A 6 -18.51 2.39 -6.66
N ALA A 7 -18.31 3.69 -6.81
CA ALA A 7 -19.07 4.69 -6.06
C ALA A 7 -20.57 4.63 -6.43
N ALA A 8 -20.89 4.47 -7.71
CA ALA A 8 -22.26 4.31 -8.19
C ALA A 8 -22.91 3.01 -7.69
N GLU A 9 -22.19 1.88 -7.73
CA GLU A 9 -22.64 0.59 -7.21
C GLU A 9 -22.99 0.66 -5.71
N LEU A 10 -22.18 1.39 -4.94
CA LEU A 10 -22.40 1.64 -3.52
C LEU A 10 -23.43 2.74 -3.23
N GLY A 11 -24.03 3.37 -4.25
CA GLY A 11 -24.99 4.45 -4.10
C GLY A 11 -24.41 5.73 -3.47
N LEU A 12 -23.09 5.93 -3.56
CA LEU A 12 -22.41 7.08 -2.98
C LEU A 12 -22.67 8.32 -3.84
N GLN A 13 -23.15 9.39 -3.20
CA GLN A 13 -23.36 10.69 -3.81
C GLN A 13 -22.66 11.76 -2.99
N GLY A 14 -22.11 12.75 -3.69
CA GLY A 14 -21.37 13.83 -3.06
C GLY A 14 -21.36 15.10 -3.89
N GLU A 15 -20.74 16.14 -3.34
CA GLU A 15 -20.58 17.39 -4.07
C GLU A 15 -19.68 17.17 -5.28
N LYS A 16 -20.15 17.59 -6.47
CA LYS A 16 -19.33 17.63 -7.68
C LYS A 16 -18.24 18.68 -7.48
N GLN A 17 -17.01 18.23 -7.53
CA GLN A 17 -15.84 19.09 -7.46
C GLN A 17 -14.82 18.50 -8.44
N PRO A 18 -14.56 19.13 -9.59
CA PRO A 18 -13.59 18.63 -10.58
C PRO A 18 -12.19 18.37 -9.99
N LEU A 19 -11.49 17.33 -10.46
CA LEU A 19 -10.11 17.00 -10.07
C LEU A 19 -9.19 17.04 -11.29
N LYS A 20 -8.01 17.67 -11.15
CA LYS A 20 -6.92 17.60 -12.11
C LYS A 20 -5.73 16.90 -11.46
N VAL A 21 -5.34 15.75 -12.00
CA VAL A 21 -4.18 14.96 -11.53
C VAL A 21 -3.03 15.20 -12.50
N ARG A 22 -1.87 15.57 -11.98
CA ARG A 22 -0.63 15.70 -12.75
C ARG A 22 0.35 14.62 -12.30
N TRP A 23 0.91 13.90 -13.26
CA TRP A 23 1.91 12.86 -13.02
C TRP A 23 3.33 13.39 -13.26
N THR A 24 4.33 12.60 -12.85
CA THR A 24 5.75 12.96 -12.96
C THR A 24 6.26 13.03 -14.40
N ASP A 25 5.57 12.39 -15.34
CA ASP A 25 5.82 12.48 -16.79
C ASP A 25 5.15 13.72 -17.44
N ASN A 26 4.68 14.66 -16.62
CA ASN A 26 3.88 15.83 -17.01
C ASN A 26 2.52 15.50 -17.66
N SER A 27 2.08 14.24 -17.68
CA SER A 27 0.73 13.92 -18.13
C SER A 27 -0.32 14.49 -17.17
N ILE A 28 -1.42 14.98 -17.73
CA ILE A 28 -2.53 15.58 -16.99
C ILE A 28 -3.77 14.74 -17.25
N ARG A 29 -4.45 14.35 -16.17
CA ARG A 29 -5.75 13.69 -16.23
C ARG A 29 -6.80 14.56 -15.56
N GLU A 30 -7.87 14.85 -16.28
CA GLU A 30 -9.01 15.62 -15.79
C GLU A 30 -10.18 14.70 -15.46
N GLU A 31 -10.72 14.85 -14.26
CA GLU A 31 -11.90 14.16 -13.76
C GLU A 31 -12.97 15.23 -13.50
N ASN A 32 -13.57 15.74 -14.57
CA ASN A 32 -14.51 16.86 -14.50
C ASN A 32 -15.81 16.52 -13.73
N GLU A 33 -16.17 15.23 -13.71
CA GLU A 33 -17.31 14.70 -12.97
C GLU A 33 -16.94 14.15 -11.58
N SER A 34 -15.70 14.40 -11.11
CA SER A 34 -15.27 13.96 -9.79
C SER A 34 -16.19 14.52 -8.70
N GLN A 35 -16.58 13.67 -7.77
CA GLN A 35 -17.36 13.99 -6.59
C GLN A 35 -16.53 13.74 -5.33
N VAL A 36 -16.84 14.48 -4.26
CA VAL A 36 -16.32 14.22 -2.92
C VAL A 36 -17.32 13.36 -2.17
N VAL A 37 -16.97 12.09 -1.96
CA VAL A 37 -17.81 11.14 -1.24
C VAL A 37 -17.14 10.71 0.07
N SER A 38 -17.95 10.37 1.06
CA SER A 38 -17.48 9.72 2.29
C SER A 38 -18.24 8.43 2.49
N PHE A 39 -17.54 7.41 2.95
CA PHE A 39 -18.10 6.07 3.09
C PHE A 39 -17.41 5.31 4.22
N SER A 40 -17.95 4.14 4.52
CA SER A 40 -17.44 3.26 5.57
C SER A 40 -16.75 2.04 4.97
N ILE A 41 -15.64 1.61 5.55
CA ILE A 41 -14.91 0.39 5.16
C ILE A 41 -14.59 -0.46 6.38
N SER A 42 -14.44 -1.76 6.17
CA SER A 42 -14.08 -2.72 7.20
C SER A 42 -13.23 -3.86 6.62
N ARG A 43 -12.75 -4.74 7.51
CA ARG A 43 -12.18 -6.03 7.09
C ARG A 43 -13.29 -6.93 6.56
N VAL A 44 -12.92 -7.84 5.65
CA VAL A 44 -13.79 -8.94 5.20
C VAL A 44 -13.85 -10.02 6.29
N LYS A 45 -14.47 -9.69 7.42
CA LYS A 45 -14.70 -10.58 8.57
C LYS A 45 -16.03 -10.20 9.23
N GLU A 46 -16.74 -11.18 9.74
CA GLU A 46 -17.96 -10.96 10.52
C GLU A 46 -17.67 -10.06 11.73
N ASN A 47 -18.57 -9.10 12.00
CA ASN A 47 -18.46 -8.13 13.08
C ASN A 47 -17.15 -7.31 13.08
N ALA A 48 -16.52 -7.14 11.92
CA ALA A 48 -15.34 -6.30 11.79
C ALA A 48 -15.67 -4.85 12.14
N LYS A 49 -14.74 -4.20 12.86
CA LYS A 49 -14.83 -2.77 13.11
C LYS A 49 -14.84 -1.99 11.80
N THR A 50 -15.80 -1.08 11.69
CA THR A 50 -15.94 -0.17 10.56
C THR A 50 -15.16 1.12 10.82
N PHE A 51 -14.59 1.68 9.75
CA PHE A 51 -13.87 2.93 9.75
C PHE A 51 -14.37 3.83 8.63
N SER A 52 -14.50 5.12 8.93
CA SER A 52 -14.87 6.11 7.94
C SER A 52 -13.68 6.46 7.05
N VAL A 53 -13.93 6.50 5.74
CA VAL A 53 -13.09 7.16 4.74
C VAL A 53 -13.74 8.49 4.41
N TYR A 54 -13.01 9.58 4.64
CA TYR A 54 -13.51 10.91 4.42
C TYR A 54 -13.00 11.48 3.11
N ARG A 55 -13.89 12.24 2.45
CA ARG A 55 -13.57 13.11 1.32
C ARG A 55 -12.83 12.40 0.17
N ALA A 56 -13.17 11.14 -0.09
CA ALA A 56 -12.63 10.42 -1.22
C ALA A 56 -13.12 11.05 -2.53
N ARG A 57 -12.18 11.27 -3.45
CA ARG A 57 -12.46 11.73 -4.81
C ARG A 57 -12.92 10.56 -5.67
N THR A 58 -14.04 10.70 -6.37
CA THR A 58 -14.39 9.74 -7.45
C THR A 58 -13.49 9.99 -8.66
N VAL A 59 -13.10 8.92 -9.34
CA VAL A 59 -12.29 8.96 -10.56
C VAL A 59 -12.76 7.89 -11.54
N ARG A 60 -12.68 8.12 -12.84
CA ARG A 60 -13.11 7.12 -13.85
C ARG A 60 -12.33 5.81 -13.71
N GLN A 61 -11.03 5.91 -13.46
CA GLN A 61 -10.13 4.77 -13.34
C GLN A 61 -8.92 5.07 -12.46
N LEU A 62 -8.47 4.09 -11.68
CA LEU A 62 -7.26 4.20 -10.86
C LEU A 62 -5.99 3.83 -11.62
N ASN A 63 -6.09 3.08 -12.73
CA ASN A 63 -4.95 2.56 -13.50
C ASN A 63 -3.94 1.78 -12.64
N LEU A 64 -4.44 1.03 -11.66
CA LEU A 64 -3.63 0.16 -10.82
C LEU A 64 -3.62 -1.26 -11.40
N PRO A 65 -2.48 -1.98 -11.31
CA PRO A 65 -2.38 -3.35 -11.79
C PRO A 65 -3.31 -4.28 -10.99
N GLN A 66 -3.73 -5.36 -11.63
CA GLN A 66 -4.36 -6.48 -10.93
C GLN A 66 -3.33 -7.16 -10.04
N GLN A 67 -3.80 -7.72 -8.92
CA GLN A 67 -2.94 -8.36 -7.95
C GLN A 67 -3.50 -9.72 -7.54
N THR A 68 -2.61 -10.67 -7.30
CA THR A 68 -2.93 -12.00 -6.78
C THR A 68 -2.06 -12.27 -5.56
N VAL A 69 -2.67 -12.78 -4.49
CA VAL A 69 -2.00 -13.20 -3.27
C VAL A 69 -2.49 -14.59 -2.88
N ASN A 70 -1.53 -15.52 -2.77
CA ASN A 70 -1.75 -16.87 -2.28
C ASN A 70 -1.00 -17.06 -0.94
N PRO A 71 -1.70 -16.95 0.21
CA PRO A 71 -1.09 -17.08 1.53
C PRO A 71 -0.39 -18.44 1.75
N ALA A 72 -0.91 -19.52 1.16
CA ALA A 72 -0.32 -20.84 1.31
C ALA A 72 1.05 -20.94 0.63
N LEU A 73 1.21 -20.36 -0.58
CA LEU A 73 2.50 -20.30 -1.26
C LEU A 73 3.47 -19.34 -0.58
N LEU A 74 2.95 -18.21 -0.06
CA LEU A 74 3.75 -17.27 0.72
C LEU A 74 4.30 -17.91 2.00
N GLY A 75 3.46 -18.62 2.75
CA GLY A 75 3.87 -19.30 3.98
C GLY A 75 4.85 -20.47 3.76
N GLN A 76 4.79 -21.12 2.60
CA GLN A 76 5.77 -22.14 2.20
C GLN A 76 7.13 -21.52 1.86
N SER A 77 7.14 -20.32 1.28
CA SER A 77 8.36 -19.65 0.81
C SER A 77 9.00 -18.75 1.87
N PHE A 78 8.19 -18.26 2.82
CA PHE A 78 8.57 -17.28 3.82
C PHE A 78 7.98 -17.67 5.17
N GLU A 79 8.79 -18.32 6.00
CA GLU A 79 8.39 -18.85 7.31
C GLU A 79 7.73 -17.78 8.19
N HIS A 80 8.24 -16.54 8.19
CA HIS A 80 7.71 -15.45 9.01
C HIS A 80 6.31 -14.98 8.59
N LEU A 81 5.83 -15.38 7.42
CA LEU A 81 4.49 -15.06 6.92
C LEU A 81 3.48 -16.19 7.14
N LYS A 82 3.95 -17.39 7.49
CA LYS A 82 3.14 -18.62 7.53
C LYS A 82 1.91 -18.52 8.45
N ASP A 83 2.07 -17.91 9.61
CA ASP A 83 1.02 -17.86 10.63
C ASP A 83 0.19 -16.56 10.58
N LEU A 84 0.33 -15.77 9.52
CA LEU A 84 -0.41 -14.51 9.37
C LEU A 84 -1.75 -14.77 8.67
N GLU A 85 -2.83 -14.20 9.23
CA GLU A 85 -4.17 -14.21 8.64
C GLU A 85 -4.29 -13.27 7.41
N ILE A 86 -3.49 -13.52 6.37
CA ILE A 86 -3.54 -12.76 5.12
C ILE A 86 -4.68 -13.32 4.25
N SER A 87 -5.54 -12.45 3.74
CA SER A 87 -6.62 -12.85 2.84
C SER A 87 -6.08 -13.25 1.47
N ALA A 88 -6.57 -14.37 0.93
CA ALA A 88 -6.29 -14.77 -0.44
C ALA A 88 -7.15 -13.99 -1.42
N TYR A 89 -6.60 -13.63 -2.57
CA TYR A 89 -7.33 -13.06 -3.68
C TYR A 89 -6.62 -13.36 -5.00
N LYS A 90 -7.38 -13.42 -6.09
CA LYS A 90 -6.88 -13.73 -7.42
C LYS A 90 -7.38 -12.69 -8.42
N ASP A 91 -6.45 -12.16 -9.22
CA ASP A 91 -6.65 -11.18 -10.28
C ASP A 91 -7.49 -9.97 -9.81
N ALA A 92 -7.33 -9.60 -8.54
CA ALA A 92 -8.11 -8.58 -7.89
C ALA A 92 -7.65 -7.20 -8.36
N LYS A 93 -8.59 -6.39 -8.86
CA LYS A 93 -8.33 -5.02 -9.31
C LYS A 93 -8.66 -4.03 -8.20
N PRO A 94 -7.69 -3.22 -7.71
CA PRO A 94 -7.99 -2.22 -6.69
C PRO A 94 -9.02 -1.19 -7.16
N THR A 95 -10.01 -0.90 -6.31
CA THR A 95 -11.10 0.06 -6.60
C THR A 95 -11.06 1.32 -5.74
N ILE A 96 -10.27 1.30 -4.66
CA ILE A 96 -10.10 2.40 -3.72
C ILE A 96 -8.59 2.63 -3.53
N LEU A 97 -8.18 3.89 -3.54
CA LEU A 97 -6.83 4.33 -3.18
C LEU A 97 -6.94 5.18 -1.91
N LEU A 98 -6.39 4.68 -0.80
CA LEU A 98 -6.34 5.44 0.45
C LEU A 98 -5.13 6.38 0.42
N GLY A 99 -5.42 7.68 0.42
CA GLY A 99 -4.41 8.73 0.46
C GLY A 99 -4.13 9.21 1.90
N GLU A 100 -3.24 10.19 2.00
CA GLU A 100 -2.76 10.76 3.26
C GLU A 100 -3.88 11.36 4.13
N ASP A 101 -4.95 11.90 3.54
CA ASP A 101 -6.12 12.38 4.29
C ASP A 101 -6.76 11.29 5.18
N ASN A 102 -6.49 10.01 4.88
CA ASN A 102 -7.00 8.85 5.61
C ASN A 102 -5.84 8.04 6.26
N TRP A 103 -4.71 8.68 6.55
CA TRP A 103 -3.47 8.08 7.07
C TRP A 103 -3.68 7.19 8.30
N ALA A 104 -4.65 7.51 9.16
CA ALA A 104 -4.91 6.78 10.39
C ALA A 104 -5.25 5.29 10.15
N LEU A 105 -5.73 4.96 8.94
CA LEU A 105 -6.02 3.60 8.50
C LEU A 105 -4.77 2.83 8.06
N ALA A 106 -3.71 3.55 7.68
CA ALA A 106 -2.44 3.00 7.23
C ALA A 106 -1.40 2.88 8.36
N ILE A 107 -1.70 3.33 9.59
CA ILE A 107 -0.79 3.23 10.73
C ILE A 107 -0.39 1.76 10.96
N PRO A 108 0.92 1.45 10.98
CA PRO A 108 1.42 0.14 11.38
C PRO A 108 1.08 -0.18 12.84
N LEU A 109 0.38 -1.28 13.06
CA LEU A 109 0.11 -1.86 14.39
C LEU A 109 1.10 -2.97 14.74
N LYS A 110 1.64 -3.66 13.73
CA LYS A 110 2.67 -4.69 13.85
C LYS A 110 3.39 -4.80 12.52
N VAL A 111 4.70 -5.00 12.56
CA VAL A 111 5.52 -5.27 11.37
C VAL A 111 6.16 -6.64 11.52
N VAL A 112 6.13 -7.45 10.47
CA VAL A 112 6.74 -8.80 10.42
C VAL A 112 7.61 -8.90 9.19
N HIS A 113 8.91 -9.08 9.39
CA HIS A 113 9.92 -9.20 8.34
C HIS A 113 11.06 -10.12 8.79
N ARG A 114 11.88 -10.57 7.84
CA ARG A 114 13.12 -11.33 8.09
C ARG A 114 14.35 -10.68 7.48
N SER A 115 14.21 -9.95 6.37
CA SER A 115 15.31 -9.26 5.71
C SER A 115 14.83 -7.96 5.08
N TRP A 116 15.75 -7.01 4.92
CA TRP A 116 15.49 -5.72 4.26
C TRP A 116 15.08 -5.85 2.78
N ASN A 117 15.54 -6.91 2.11
CA ASN A 117 15.29 -7.18 0.70
C ASN A 117 14.17 -8.22 0.45
N GLY A 118 13.44 -8.61 1.49
CA GLY A 118 12.39 -9.63 1.41
C GLY A 118 10.97 -9.07 1.51
N PRO A 119 9.96 -9.95 1.54
CA PRO A 119 8.60 -9.54 1.80
C PRO A 119 8.39 -9.16 3.27
N VAL A 120 7.62 -8.10 3.46
CA VAL A 120 7.24 -7.56 4.76
C VAL A 120 5.72 -7.56 4.86
N ALA A 121 5.20 -7.96 6.01
CA ALA A 121 3.79 -7.85 6.35
C ALA A 121 3.60 -6.79 7.43
N ILE A 122 2.72 -5.82 7.15
CA ILE A 122 2.32 -4.77 8.10
C ILE A 122 0.86 -4.97 8.47
N LYS A 123 0.59 -5.12 9.76
CA LYS A 123 -0.77 -5.11 10.29
C LYS A 123 -1.25 -3.68 10.41
N THR A 124 -2.40 -3.37 9.84
CA THR A 124 -3.11 -2.11 9.99
C THR A 124 -4.48 -2.35 10.61
N ARG A 125 -5.28 -1.28 10.76
CA ARG A 125 -6.69 -1.37 11.19
C ARG A 125 -7.56 -2.15 10.21
N LEU A 126 -7.18 -2.19 8.93
CA LEU A 126 -7.91 -2.85 7.85
C LEU A 126 -7.41 -4.26 7.53
N GLY A 127 -6.43 -4.78 8.28
CA GLY A 127 -5.88 -6.12 8.07
C GLY A 127 -4.39 -6.10 7.76
N TRP A 128 -3.90 -7.17 7.14
CA TRP A 128 -2.49 -7.30 6.76
C TRP A 128 -2.24 -6.72 5.37
N VAL A 129 -1.22 -5.88 5.27
CA VAL A 129 -0.68 -5.34 4.03
C VAL A 129 0.65 -6.04 3.74
N LEU A 130 0.80 -6.56 2.53
CA LEU A 130 2.05 -7.13 2.04
C LEU A 130 2.77 -6.12 1.15
N HIS A 131 4.08 -5.94 1.36
CA HIS A 131 4.94 -5.19 0.44
C HIS A 131 6.37 -5.73 0.43
N GLY A 132 7.23 -5.14 -0.40
CA GLY A 132 8.61 -5.58 -0.60
C GLY A 132 8.73 -6.57 -1.76
N LYS A 133 9.92 -7.16 -1.91
CA LYS A 133 10.23 -8.05 -3.03
C LYS A 133 9.57 -9.41 -2.81
N ILE A 134 8.48 -9.66 -3.54
CA ILE A 134 7.83 -10.96 -3.64
C ILE A 134 8.14 -11.52 -5.03
N PRO A 135 8.87 -12.64 -5.15
CA PRO A 135 9.15 -13.27 -6.44
C PRO A 135 7.88 -13.49 -7.27
N LEU A 136 7.92 -13.11 -8.55
CA LEU A 136 6.77 -13.13 -9.45
C LEU A 136 6.09 -14.51 -9.55
N HIS A 137 6.85 -15.60 -9.48
CA HIS A 137 6.29 -16.96 -9.50
C HIS A 137 5.39 -17.29 -8.30
N LEU A 138 5.52 -16.55 -7.19
CA LEU A 138 4.66 -16.67 -6.01
C LEU A 138 3.42 -15.77 -6.09
N LYS A 139 3.39 -14.82 -7.03
CA LYS A 139 2.22 -13.98 -7.31
C LYS A 139 1.20 -14.66 -8.22
N GLY A 140 1.49 -15.83 -8.79
CA GLY A 140 0.68 -16.43 -9.85
C GLY A 140 0.84 -15.66 -11.15
N TYR A 141 0.95 -16.36 -12.28
CA TYR A 141 1.22 -15.75 -13.58
C TYR A 141 0.05 -14.83 -13.99
N VAL A 142 0.22 -13.51 -13.94
CA VAL A 142 -0.70 -12.52 -14.53
C VAL A 142 -0.02 -11.95 -15.77
N LYS A 143 -0.64 -12.14 -16.94
CA LYS A 143 -0.01 -11.94 -18.26
C LYS A 143 0.31 -10.46 -18.60
N ASP A 144 -0.14 -9.51 -17.78
CA ASP A 144 -0.09 -8.07 -18.08
C ASP A 144 0.36 -7.20 -16.87
N GLU A 145 1.10 -7.74 -15.90
CA GLU A 145 1.73 -6.90 -14.85
C GLU A 145 2.89 -6.08 -15.47
N VAL A 146 2.61 -4.87 -15.94
CA VAL A 146 3.61 -3.80 -15.85
C VAL A 146 3.71 -3.47 -14.37
N GLU A 147 4.89 -3.70 -13.81
CA GLU A 147 5.15 -3.58 -12.38
C GLU A 147 5.06 -2.11 -11.95
N HIS A 148 3.86 -1.56 -11.77
CA HIS A 148 3.66 -0.22 -11.22
C HIS A 148 3.87 -0.26 -9.69
N GLN A 149 5.08 -0.55 -9.24
CA GLN A 149 5.49 -0.19 -7.89
C GLN A 149 5.53 1.33 -7.83
N LEU A 150 4.80 1.93 -6.89
CA LEU A 150 4.83 3.37 -6.61
C LEU A 150 6.19 3.88 -6.11
N SER A 151 7.20 3.00 -6.09
CA SER A 151 8.61 3.29 -5.85
C SER A 151 9.45 2.15 -6.43
N GLN A 152 9.60 2.07 -7.75
CA GLN A 152 10.72 1.32 -8.32
C GLN A 152 12.01 2.14 -8.12
N TRP A 153 12.94 1.58 -7.35
CA TRP A 153 14.33 2.03 -7.34
C TRP A 153 15.13 1.01 -8.16
N ASN A 154 15.46 1.37 -9.40
CA ASN A 154 16.34 0.55 -10.24
C ASN A 154 17.78 0.94 -9.90
N GLY A 155 18.31 0.35 -8.83
CA GLY A 155 19.75 0.38 -8.57
C GLY A 155 20.42 -0.68 -9.45
N GLU A 156 21.21 -0.24 -10.43
CA GLU A 156 22.23 -1.11 -11.02
C GLU A 156 23.17 -1.53 -9.90
N GLY A 157 23.20 -2.83 -9.58
CA GLY A 157 23.97 -3.35 -8.46
C GLY A 157 25.46 -3.22 -8.70
N ASP A 158 26.15 -2.42 -7.90
CA ASP A 158 27.60 -2.41 -7.81
C ASP A 158 28.15 -3.51 -6.89
N GLY A 159 27.48 -4.67 -6.80
CA GLY A 159 28.00 -5.85 -6.13
C GLY A 159 28.34 -5.71 -4.64
N THR A 160 27.98 -4.60 -3.96
CA THR A 160 28.20 -4.47 -2.53
C THR A 160 27.05 -5.12 -1.75
N SER A 161 27.40 -6.14 -0.97
CA SER A 161 26.47 -6.89 -0.11
C SER A 161 25.83 -5.95 0.92
N THR A 162 24.51 -6.02 1.06
CA THR A 162 23.77 -5.22 2.06
C THR A 162 24.09 -5.58 3.51
N HIS A 163 24.98 -6.54 3.78
CA HIS A 163 25.55 -6.76 5.12
C HIS A 163 26.35 -5.54 5.62
N ASP A 164 26.92 -4.72 4.73
CA ASP A 164 27.79 -3.60 5.12
C ASP A 164 27.03 -2.35 5.61
N LEU A 165 25.70 -2.33 5.50
CA LEU A 165 24.87 -1.19 5.90
C LEU A 165 24.37 -1.28 7.34
N ASP A 166 24.31 -2.49 7.92
CA ASP A 166 23.90 -2.67 9.31
C ASP A 166 24.98 -2.20 10.31
N GLU A 167 26.26 -2.17 9.91
CA GLU A 167 27.38 -1.78 10.80
C GLU A 167 27.67 -0.26 10.85
N LYS A 168 27.18 0.54 9.89
CA LYS A 168 27.63 1.94 9.75
C LYS A 168 26.76 2.98 10.43
N PHE A 169 25.63 2.59 11.04
CA PHE A 169 24.78 3.54 11.76
C PHE A 169 25.07 3.53 13.26
N VAL A 170 26.08 4.30 13.68
CA VAL A 170 26.29 4.67 15.09
C VAL A 170 25.71 6.07 15.31
N PRO A 171 24.62 6.23 16.06
CA PRO A 171 24.09 7.55 16.40
C PRO A 171 25.12 8.33 17.22
N ARG A 172 25.48 9.54 16.79
CA ARG A 172 26.28 10.45 17.63
C ARG A 172 25.42 10.92 18.81
N GLU A 173 25.82 10.57 20.02
CA GLU A 173 25.26 11.13 21.24
C GLU A 173 25.45 12.66 21.25
N LYS A 174 24.39 13.38 21.62
CA LYS A 174 24.44 14.84 21.79
C LYS A 174 25.23 15.14 23.05
N THR A 175 26.39 15.79 22.92
CA THR A 175 27.14 16.34 24.05
C THR A 175 26.30 17.44 24.70
N THR A 176 25.99 17.25 25.98
CA THR A 176 25.30 18.23 26.82
C THR A 176 26.32 19.27 27.25
N ASP A 177 26.26 20.50 26.73
CA ASP A 177 27.03 21.62 27.28
C ASP A 177 26.44 22.01 28.64
N GLN A 178 27.09 21.56 29.71
CA GLN A 178 26.97 22.16 31.03
C GLN A 178 27.74 23.49 31.03
N LYS A 179 27.00 24.62 31.01
CA LYS A 179 27.52 25.88 31.53
C LYS A 179 27.77 25.73 33.03
N LYS A 180 29.00 25.96 33.45
CA LYS A 180 29.37 26.25 34.84
C LYS A 180 30.13 27.58 34.85
N ASP A 181 29.51 28.54 35.52
CA ASP A 181 30.03 29.69 36.29
C ASP A 181 31.35 30.34 35.88
#